data_AF-A0A1I4UX77-F1
#
_entry.id   AF-A0A1I4UX77-F1
#
_cell.length_a   1.000
_cell.length_b   1.000
_cell.length_c   1.000
_cell.angle_alpha   90.00
_cell.angle_beta   90.00
_cell.angle_gamma   90.00
#
_symmetry.space_group_name_H-M   'P 1'
#
loop_
_entity.id
_entity.type
_entity.pdbx_description
1 polymer ?
#
loop_
_entity_poly.entity_id
_entity_poly.type
_entity_poly.pdbx_seq_one_letter_code
_entity_poly.pdbx_strand_id
1 'polypeptide(L)'
;MSELRSLYVSIKTKKENLERFFQAIPVKPVVDQDWTNWWDSREMYSKSALDEIPFFNNATNGAILEEYKDNLQTAGVETWDEAAGTWTFDVLFLSENYYEIMPVLAWLKNMAPFLESGDEGVVIIYDYFWGDKSVMAHMEFKDQQATFKTTRNASGLDKKVLAAAEETLQRSYDRMAEMYKDAD
;
A
#
# COMPACT_ATOMS: atom_id res chain seq x y z
N MET A 1 -21.34 9.67 2.69
CA MET A 1 -20.64 8.77 1.76
C MET A 1 -19.21 8.68 2.25
N SER A 2 -18.61 7.49 2.20
CA SER A 2 -17.21 7.31 2.58
C SER A 2 -16.31 7.83 1.45
N GLU A 3 -15.26 8.59 1.78
CA GLU A 3 -14.27 9.10 0.81
C GLU A 3 -13.08 8.14 0.77
N LEU A 4 -13.32 6.94 0.21
CA LEU A 4 -12.33 5.87 0.13
C LEU A 4 -11.01 6.35 -0.47
N ARG A 5 -9.90 5.96 0.16
CA ARG A 5 -8.55 6.20 -0.37
C ARG A 5 -8.09 5.06 -1.26
N SER A 6 -7.11 5.37 -2.10
CA SER A 6 -6.48 4.40 -2.99
C SER A 6 -5.07 4.08 -2.52
N LEU A 7 -4.67 2.82 -2.72
CA LEU A 7 -3.33 2.31 -2.46
C LEU A 7 -2.54 2.27 -3.76
N TYR A 8 -1.30 2.72 -3.71
CA TYR A 8 -0.28 2.44 -4.72
C TYR A 8 0.98 1.92 -4.05
N VAL A 9 1.50 0.82 -4.58
CA VAL A 9 2.74 0.19 -4.17
C VAL A 9 3.62 0.00 -5.38
N SER A 10 4.90 0.35 -5.26
CA SER A 10 5.92 0.08 -6.28
C SER A 10 7.23 -0.29 -5.60
N ILE A 11 7.67 -1.53 -5.81
CA ILE A 11 8.86 -2.09 -5.18
C ILE A 11 9.76 -2.63 -6.28
N LYS A 12 10.97 -2.07 -6.37
CA LYS A 12 12.03 -2.59 -7.20
C LYS A 12 12.77 -3.69 -6.42
N THR A 13 12.72 -4.91 -6.93
CA THR A 13 13.39 -6.05 -6.31
C THR A 13 13.57 -7.18 -7.33
N LYS A 14 14.02 -8.35 -6.88
CA LYS A 14 14.07 -9.57 -7.68
C LYS A 14 12.79 -10.38 -7.50
N LYS A 15 12.38 -11.06 -8.56
CA LYS A 15 11.18 -11.89 -8.56
C LYS A 15 11.22 -12.97 -7.47
N GLU A 16 12.39 -13.58 -7.26
CA GLU A 16 12.58 -14.63 -6.27
C GLU A 16 12.40 -14.12 -4.83
N ASN A 17 12.76 -12.86 -4.56
CA ASN A 17 12.57 -12.25 -3.23
C ASN A 17 11.10 -11.94 -2.97
N LEU A 18 10.40 -11.46 -4.00
CA LEU A 18 8.96 -11.26 -3.96
C LEU A 18 8.20 -12.59 -3.75
N GLU A 19 8.58 -13.65 -4.47
CA GLU A 19 7.99 -14.98 -4.31
C GLU A 19 8.21 -15.54 -2.89
N ARG A 20 9.41 -15.36 -2.34
CA ARG A 20 9.70 -15.71 -0.94
C ARG A 20 8.84 -14.95 0.04
N PHE A 21 8.61 -13.65 -0.20
CA PHE A 21 7.71 -12.84 0.62
C PHE A 21 6.29 -13.41 0.57
N PHE A 22 5.74 -13.68 -0.63
CA PHE A 22 4.38 -14.19 -0.79
C PHE A 22 4.15 -15.59 -0.22
N GLN A 23 5.19 -16.43 -0.15
CA GLN A 23 5.12 -17.74 0.49
C GLN A 23 5.27 -17.68 2.02
N ALA A 24 5.81 -16.59 2.56
CA ALA A 24 5.98 -16.43 4.00
C ALA A 24 4.63 -16.15 4.70
N ILE A 25 4.58 -16.50 5.99
CA ILE A 25 3.43 -16.21 6.86
C ILE A 25 3.48 -14.71 7.26
N PRO A 26 2.33 -14.00 7.31
CA PRO A 26 2.28 -12.64 7.82
C PRO A 26 2.81 -12.57 9.26
N VAL A 27 3.68 -11.59 9.53
CA VAL A 27 4.30 -11.43 10.83
C VAL A 27 3.53 -10.41 11.65
N LYS A 28 3.21 -10.76 12.90
CA LYS A 28 2.61 -9.82 13.85
C LYS A 28 3.56 -8.62 14.03
N PRO A 29 3.12 -7.39 13.69
CA PRO A 29 3.93 -6.19 13.86
C PRO A 29 4.18 -5.87 15.33
N VAL A 30 5.34 -5.28 15.60
CA VAL A 30 5.67 -4.70 16.90
C VAL A 30 5.50 -3.19 16.79
N VAL A 31 4.87 -2.58 17.80
CA VAL A 31 4.82 -1.12 17.91
C VAL A 31 6.23 -0.62 18.23
N ASP A 32 6.84 0.07 17.26
CA ASP A 32 8.14 0.68 17.39
C ASP A 32 8.03 2.22 17.28
N GLN A 33 9.19 2.89 17.32
CA GLN A 33 9.24 4.34 17.23
C GLN A 33 8.76 4.87 15.88
N ASP A 34 8.98 4.14 14.78
CA ASP A 34 8.56 4.57 13.45
C ASP A 34 7.04 4.54 13.32
N TRP A 35 6.40 3.47 13.80
CA TRP A 35 4.95 3.37 13.91
C TRP A 35 4.34 4.45 14.81
N THR A 36 4.93 4.64 15.99
CA THR A 36 4.45 5.65 16.96
C THR A 36 4.56 7.05 16.38
N ASN A 37 5.70 7.39 15.75
CA ASN A 37 5.90 8.69 15.09
C ASN A 37 4.90 8.93 13.97
N TRP A 38 4.65 7.92 13.13
CA TRP A 38 3.66 8.03 12.05
C TRP A 38 2.27 8.25 12.62
N TRP A 39 1.83 7.42 13.57
CA TRP A 39 0.53 7.52 14.24
C TRP A 39 0.33 8.88 14.90
N ASP A 40 1.35 9.35 15.63
CA ASP A 40 1.34 10.64 16.31
C ASP A 40 1.26 11.81 15.33
N SER A 41 1.81 11.65 14.12
CA SER A 41 1.72 12.65 13.06
C SER A 41 0.35 12.73 12.38
N ARG A 42 -0.56 11.77 12.58
CA ARG A 42 -1.89 11.78 11.94
C ARG A 42 -2.89 12.58 12.77
N GLU A 43 -3.73 13.35 12.08
CA GLU A 43 -4.86 14.07 12.66
C GLU A 43 -6.08 13.15 12.67
N MET A 44 -6.55 12.80 13.87
CA MET A 44 -7.66 11.89 14.07
C MET A 44 -8.52 12.41 15.21
N TYR A 45 -9.84 12.31 15.04
CA TYR A 45 -10.76 12.59 16.13
C TYR A 45 -10.65 11.51 17.20
N SER A 46 -10.53 11.90 18.48
CA SER A 46 -10.40 10.97 19.61
C SER A 46 -9.24 9.98 19.49
N LYS A 47 -8.08 10.42 18.98
CA LYS A 47 -6.88 9.58 18.85
C LYS A 47 -6.43 8.99 20.20
N SER A 48 -6.40 7.67 20.28
CA SER A 48 -5.79 6.94 21.40
C SER A 48 -4.30 6.71 21.17
N ALA A 49 -3.60 6.26 22.22
CA ALA A 49 -2.26 5.71 22.07
C ALA A 49 -2.28 4.49 21.12
N LEU A 50 -1.17 4.28 20.42
CA LEU A 50 -0.98 3.10 19.57
C LEU A 50 -0.39 1.97 20.43
N ASP A 51 -1.27 1.16 21.03
CA ASP A 51 -0.84 0.05 21.89
C ASP A 51 -0.64 -1.26 21.10
N GLU A 52 -1.38 -1.43 20.01
CA GLU A 52 -1.29 -2.59 19.12
C GLU A 52 -1.54 -2.20 17.66
N ILE A 53 -0.98 -2.99 16.75
CA ILE A 53 -1.19 -2.83 15.31
C ILE A 53 -1.96 -4.08 14.82
N PRO A 54 -3.18 -3.93 14.29
CA PRO A 54 -3.89 -5.04 13.66
C PRO A 54 -3.06 -5.63 12.51
N PHE A 55 -3.21 -6.93 12.28
CA PHE A 55 -2.49 -7.63 11.22
C PHE A 55 -3.34 -8.75 10.65
N PHE A 56 -3.02 -9.14 9.43
CA PHE A 56 -3.64 -10.26 8.74
C PHE A 56 -3.20 -11.59 9.34
N ASN A 57 -4.15 -12.51 9.51
CA ASN A 57 -3.91 -13.86 10.04
C ASN A 57 -4.03 -14.96 8.96
N ASN A 58 -3.92 -14.56 7.69
CA ASN A 58 -3.95 -15.44 6.54
C ASN A 58 -2.78 -16.44 6.55
N ALA A 59 -2.94 -17.53 5.79
CA ALA A 59 -1.93 -18.59 5.71
C ALA A 59 -0.59 -18.09 5.15
N THR A 60 -0.62 -17.16 4.19
CA THR A 60 0.58 -16.56 3.58
C THR A 60 0.34 -15.11 3.21
N ASN A 61 1.42 -14.35 3.00
CA ASN A 61 1.35 -12.98 2.46
C ASN A 61 0.69 -12.94 1.08
N GLY A 62 0.90 -13.96 0.24
CA GLY A 62 0.25 -14.08 -1.06
C GLY A 62 -1.25 -14.27 -0.97
N ALA A 63 -1.76 -14.96 0.06
CA ALA A 63 -3.21 -15.10 0.26
C ALA A 63 -3.90 -13.75 0.52
N ILE A 64 -3.23 -12.81 1.19
CA ILE A 64 -3.73 -11.44 1.39
C ILE A 64 -3.84 -10.71 0.04
N LEU A 65 -2.81 -10.84 -0.81
CA LEU A 65 -2.80 -10.25 -2.14
C LEU A 65 -3.97 -10.77 -3.00
N GLU A 66 -4.20 -12.08 -3.00
CA GLU A 66 -5.30 -12.68 -3.75
C GLU A 66 -6.67 -12.20 -3.23
N GLU A 67 -6.86 -12.02 -1.92
CA GLU A 67 -8.12 -11.48 -1.38
C GLU A 67 -8.47 -10.09 -1.94
N TYR A 68 -7.47 -9.23 -2.18
CA TYR A 68 -7.69 -7.92 -2.79
C TYR A 68 -7.90 -7.98 -4.31
N LYS A 69 -7.30 -8.97 -5.00
CA LYS A 69 -7.45 -9.17 -6.45
C LYS A 69 -8.78 -9.81 -6.81
N ASP A 70 -9.23 -10.77 -6.00
CA ASP A 70 -10.49 -11.50 -6.21
C ASP A 70 -11.71 -10.67 -5.79
N ASN A 71 -11.53 -9.65 -4.96
CA ASN A 71 -12.59 -8.76 -4.56
C ASN A 71 -12.82 -7.63 -5.59
N LEU A 72 -13.87 -7.77 -6.40
CA LEU A 72 -14.28 -6.76 -7.38
C LEU A 72 -14.58 -5.38 -6.75
N GLN A 73 -14.92 -5.32 -5.45
CA GLN A 73 -15.23 -4.06 -4.78
C GLN A 73 -13.97 -3.23 -4.47
N THR A 74 -12.82 -3.87 -4.28
CA THR A 74 -11.55 -3.18 -4.04
C THR A 74 -10.87 -2.77 -5.34
N ALA A 75 -11.16 -3.50 -6.42
CA ALA A 75 -10.53 -3.34 -7.73
C ALA A 75 -8.99 -3.36 -7.61
N GLY A 76 -8.48 -4.40 -6.95
CA GLY A 76 -7.05 -4.61 -6.75
C GLY A 76 -6.37 -5.17 -8.00
N VAL A 77 -5.22 -4.60 -8.37
CA VAL A 77 -4.43 -5.03 -9.53
C VAL A 77 -2.98 -5.21 -9.15
N GLU A 78 -2.41 -6.33 -9.57
CA GLU A 78 -1.00 -6.65 -9.44
C GLU A 78 -0.33 -6.66 -10.82
N THR A 79 0.89 -6.14 -10.91
CA THR A 79 1.73 -6.20 -12.11
C THR A 79 3.18 -6.46 -11.73
N TRP A 80 3.84 -7.33 -12.50
CA TRP A 80 5.29 -7.52 -12.46
C TRP A 80 5.90 -7.07 -13.79
N ASP A 81 6.77 -6.06 -13.74
CA ASP A 81 7.57 -5.62 -14.89
C ASP A 81 8.94 -6.29 -14.85
N GLU A 82 9.13 -7.33 -15.67
CA GLU A 82 10.39 -8.08 -15.79
C GLU A 82 11.56 -7.19 -16.26
N ALA A 83 11.30 -6.18 -17.11
CA ALA A 83 12.35 -5.33 -17.66
C ALA A 83 12.82 -4.29 -16.64
N ALA A 84 11.89 -3.75 -15.84
CA ALA A 84 12.20 -2.81 -14.77
C ALA A 84 12.67 -3.51 -13.48
N GLY A 85 12.31 -4.78 -13.29
CA GLY A 85 12.47 -5.49 -12.02
C GLY A 85 11.58 -4.88 -10.93
N THR A 86 10.35 -4.51 -11.30
CA THR A 86 9.45 -3.75 -10.43
C THR A 86 8.12 -4.48 -10.27
N TRP A 87 7.77 -4.73 -9.01
CA TRP A 87 6.45 -5.14 -8.61
C TRP A 87 5.59 -3.92 -8.32
N THR A 88 4.39 -3.88 -8.90
CA THR A 88 3.38 -2.87 -8.62
C THR A 88 2.12 -3.55 -8.13
N PHE A 89 1.53 -3.00 -7.07
CA PHE A 89 0.22 -3.40 -6.59
C PHE A 89 -0.59 -2.16 -6.24
N ASP A 90 -1.82 -2.11 -6.69
CA ASP A 90 -2.72 -1.00 -6.42
C ASP A 90 -4.11 -1.49 -6.04
N VAL A 91 -4.82 -0.67 -5.26
CA VAL A 91 -6.20 -0.88 -4.86
C VAL A 91 -6.93 0.45 -5.00
N LEU A 92 -7.90 0.54 -5.91
CA LEU A 92 -8.65 1.79 -6.14
C LEU A 92 -9.47 2.18 -4.92
N PHE A 93 -10.15 1.20 -4.33
CA PHE A 93 -11.12 1.39 -3.27
C PHE A 93 -10.67 0.66 -2.01
N LEU A 94 -9.73 1.26 -1.27
CA LEU A 94 -9.21 0.68 -0.03
C LEU A 94 -10.07 1.08 1.17
N SER A 95 -9.69 2.17 1.86
CA SER A 95 -10.36 2.63 3.07
C SER A 95 -9.87 4.01 3.48
N GLU A 96 -10.72 4.77 4.17
CA GLU A 96 -10.36 5.99 4.90
C GLU A 96 -10.15 5.75 6.41
N ASN A 97 -10.36 4.52 6.87
CA ASN A 97 -10.27 4.14 8.28
C ASN A 97 -8.86 3.65 8.62
N TYR A 98 -8.20 4.32 9.57
CA TYR A 98 -6.86 3.95 10.02
C TYR A 98 -6.76 2.49 10.50
N TYR A 99 -7.77 1.97 11.19
CA TYR A 99 -7.77 0.58 11.67
C TYR A 99 -7.84 -0.45 10.54
N GLU A 100 -8.40 -0.09 9.39
CA GLU A 100 -8.48 -0.96 8.21
C GLU A 100 -7.21 -0.88 7.36
N ILE A 101 -6.56 0.28 7.27
CA ILE A 101 -5.31 0.41 6.51
C ILE A 101 -4.07 -0.05 7.28
N MET A 102 -4.07 -0.03 8.61
CA MET A 102 -2.95 -0.49 9.44
C MET A 102 -2.49 -1.93 9.15
N PRO A 103 -3.36 -2.94 9.03
CA PRO A 103 -2.93 -4.30 8.67
C PRO A 103 -2.30 -4.37 7.27
N VAL A 104 -2.78 -3.55 6.33
CA VAL A 104 -2.18 -3.41 4.98
C VAL A 104 -0.77 -2.82 5.07
N LEU A 105 -0.61 -1.74 5.83
CA LEU A 105 0.69 -1.13 6.04
C LEU A 105 1.66 -2.08 6.76
N ALA A 106 1.19 -2.83 7.76
CA ALA A 106 2.00 -3.83 8.45
C ALA A 106 2.45 -4.96 7.52
N TRP A 107 1.53 -5.48 6.69
CA TRP A 107 1.83 -6.47 5.67
C TRP A 107 2.91 -5.99 4.68
N LEU A 108 2.74 -4.78 4.14
CA LEU A 108 3.70 -4.22 3.18
C LEU A 108 5.05 -3.90 3.85
N LYS A 109 5.06 -3.34 5.06
CA LYS A 109 6.30 -3.05 5.81
C LYS A 109 7.13 -4.33 6.04
N ASN A 110 6.47 -5.47 6.24
CA ASN A 110 7.10 -6.78 6.41
C ASN A 110 7.77 -7.34 5.14
N MET A 111 7.66 -6.67 3.99
CA MET A 111 8.45 -7.00 2.81
C MET A 111 9.92 -6.61 2.95
N ALA A 112 10.24 -5.62 3.80
CA ALA A 112 11.60 -5.07 3.90
C ALA A 112 12.71 -6.11 4.16
N PRO A 113 12.53 -7.14 5.04
CA PRO A 113 13.54 -8.16 5.26
C PRO A 113 13.80 -9.10 4.08
N PHE A 114 12.94 -9.09 3.06
CA PHE A 114 13.11 -9.88 1.83
C PHE A 114 13.87 -9.12 0.74
N LEU A 115 13.99 -7.79 0.88
CA LEU A 115 14.70 -6.94 -0.06
C LEU A 115 16.22 -7.14 0.04
N GLU A 116 16.94 -6.73 -0.99
CA GLU A 116 18.40 -6.69 -1.02
C GLU A 116 18.94 -5.26 -0.92
N SER A 117 20.26 -5.14 -0.74
CA SER A 117 20.91 -3.83 -0.83
C SER A 117 20.74 -3.24 -2.24
N GLY A 118 20.19 -2.02 -2.31
CA GLY A 118 19.91 -1.34 -3.58
C GLY A 118 18.48 -1.55 -4.10
N ASP A 119 17.71 -2.46 -3.49
CA ASP A 119 16.27 -2.50 -3.67
C ASP A 119 15.65 -1.26 -3.00
N GLU A 120 14.62 -0.72 -3.65
CA GLU A 120 13.94 0.49 -3.23
C GLU A 120 12.46 0.41 -3.57
N GLY A 121 11.66 1.26 -2.93
CA GLY A 121 10.25 1.27 -3.22
C GLY A 121 9.45 2.25 -2.39
N VAL A 122 8.16 2.31 -2.70
CA VAL A 122 7.24 3.26 -2.10
C VAL A 122 5.85 2.65 -1.97
N VAL A 123 5.19 2.99 -0.87
CA VAL A 123 3.77 2.75 -0.64
C VAL A 123 3.12 4.09 -0.31
N ILE A 124 2.03 4.40 -0.99
CA ILE A 124 1.19 5.55 -0.67
C ILE A 124 -0.27 5.12 -0.56
N ILE A 125 -0.95 5.66 0.45
CA ILE A 125 -2.41 5.61 0.58
C ILE A 125 -2.88 7.05 0.60
N TYR A 126 -3.61 7.46 -0.44
CA TYR A 126 -3.95 8.86 -0.64
C TYR A 126 -5.27 9.05 -1.38
N ASP A 127 -5.71 10.29 -1.38
CA ASP A 127 -6.88 10.71 -2.10
C ASP A 127 -6.65 10.83 -3.61
N TYR A 128 -6.98 9.76 -4.32
CA TYR A 128 -6.97 9.76 -5.76
C TYR A 128 -8.24 10.43 -6.34
N PHE A 129 -9.42 10.11 -5.79
CA PHE A 129 -10.73 10.42 -6.41
C PHE A 129 -11.37 11.74 -5.97
N TRP A 130 -11.19 12.17 -4.72
CA TRP A 130 -12.09 13.16 -4.09
C TRP A 130 -11.56 14.60 -4.11
N GLY A 131 -10.29 14.78 -4.49
CA GLY A 131 -9.68 16.08 -4.78
C GLY A 131 -9.10 16.82 -3.57
N ASP A 132 -9.20 16.29 -2.35
CA ASP A 132 -8.50 16.80 -1.16
C ASP A 132 -6.98 16.55 -1.22
N LYS A 133 -6.56 15.57 -2.05
CA LYS A 133 -5.15 15.18 -2.28
C LYS A 133 -4.38 14.88 -0.99
N SER A 134 -5.09 14.51 0.07
CA SER A 134 -4.53 14.14 1.36
C SER A 134 -3.86 12.77 1.26
N VAL A 135 -2.80 12.59 2.06
CA VAL A 135 -2.02 11.36 2.13
C VAL A 135 -2.21 10.78 3.53
N MET A 136 -2.89 9.64 3.61
CA MET A 136 -3.08 8.90 4.87
C MET A 136 -1.78 8.21 5.29
N ALA A 137 -1.09 7.57 4.35
CA ALA A 137 0.16 6.88 4.61
C ALA A 137 1.13 7.07 3.46
N HIS A 138 2.40 7.22 3.81
CA HIS A 138 3.52 7.22 2.89
C HIS A 138 4.65 6.43 3.56
N MET A 139 5.17 5.42 2.89
CA MET A 139 6.25 4.57 3.38
C MET A 139 7.27 4.39 2.26
N GLU A 140 8.55 4.51 2.59
CA GLU A 140 9.65 4.27 1.66
C GLU A 140 10.44 3.04 2.08
N PHE A 141 10.84 2.25 1.09
CA PHE A 141 11.71 1.10 1.24
C PHE A 141 13.10 1.49 0.76
N LYS A 142 14.10 1.31 1.63
CA LYS A 142 15.49 1.55 1.31
C LYS A 142 16.38 0.79 2.29
N ASP A 143 17.47 0.21 1.79
CA ASP A 143 18.47 -0.47 2.61
C ASP A 143 17.84 -1.53 3.54
N GLN A 144 16.92 -2.34 2.99
CA GLN A 144 16.17 -3.40 3.68
C GLN A 144 15.32 -2.92 4.87
N GLN A 145 14.98 -1.64 4.89
CA GLN A 145 14.10 -1.03 5.88
C GLN A 145 12.93 -0.37 5.17
N ALA A 146 11.76 -0.47 5.80
CA ALA A 146 10.56 0.24 5.41
C ALA A 146 10.27 1.30 6.48
N THR A 147 10.30 2.57 6.13
CA THR A 147 10.15 3.69 7.09
C THR A 147 8.96 4.55 6.69
N PHE A 148 8.12 4.89 7.66
CA PHE A 148 7.03 5.84 7.42
C PHE A 148 7.55 7.25 7.23
N LYS A 149 6.89 7.98 6.33
CA LYS A 149 7.04 9.42 6.19
C LYS A 149 5.82 10.10 6.77
N THR A 150 6.02 11.33 7.23
CA THR A 150 4.95 12.17 7.78
C THR A 150 4.24 13.00 6.71
N THR A 151 4.44 12.71 5.42
CA THR A 151 3.75 13.39 4.31
C THR A 151 2.23 13.36 4.53
N ARG A 152 1.58 14.51 4.33
CA ARG A 152 0.12 14.69 4.56
C ARG A 152 -0.65 15.08 3.30
N ASN A 153 0.03 15.50 2.24
CA ASN A 153 -0.58 15.94 1.00
C ASN A 153 0.27 15.48 -0.19
N ALA A 154 -0.37 15.18 -1.31
CA ALA A 154 0.28 14.66 -2.52
C ALA A 154 1.35 15.62 -3.08
N SER A 155 1.21 16.93 -2.88
CA SER A 155 2.24 17.91 -3.26
C SER A 155 3.58 17.73 -2.53
N GLY A 156 3.59 17.03 -1.40
CA GLY A 156 4.79 16.66 -0.65
C GLY A 156 5.40 15.31 -1.05
N LEU A 157 4.83 14.62 -2.04
CA LEU A 157 5.40 13.41 -2.63
C LEU A 157 6.40 13.78 -3.73
N ASP A 158 7.33 12.87 -4.02
CA ASP A 158 8.14 12.99 -5.24
C ASP A 158 7.23 13.01 -6.48
N LYS A 159 7.51 13.91 -7.41
CA LYS A 159 6.65 14.12 -8.59
C LYS A 159 6.57 12.90 -9.50
N LYS A 160 7.66 12.11 -9.59
CA LYS A 160 7.66 10.89 -10.41
C LYS A 160 6.83 9.80 -9.72
N VAL A 161 6.94 9.69 -8.38
CA VAL A 161 6.11 8.77 -7.60
C VAL A 161 4.63 9.11 -7.76
N LEU A 162 4.25 10.38 -7.61
CA LEU A 162 2.85 10.80 -7.77
C LEU A 162 2.34 10.54 -9.20
N ALA A 163 3.12 10.89 -10.22
CA ALA A 163 2.74 10.63 -11.61
C ALA A 163 2.56 9.13 -11.90
N ALA A 164 3.48 8.29 -11.41
CA ALA A 164 3.38 6.84 -11.57
C ALA A 164 2.17 6.25 -10.84
N ALA A 165 1.86 6.75 -9.64
CA ALA A 165 0.67 6.36 -8.91
C ALA A 165 -0.63 6.75 -9.63
N GLU A 166 -0.74 7.99 -10.11
CA GLU A 166 -1.90 8.46 -10.85
C GLU A 166 -2.09 7.67 -12.16
N GLU A 167 -1.00 7.37 -12.87
CA GLU A 167 -1.04 6.57 -14.10
C GLU A 167 -1.51 5.13 -13.83
N THR A 168 -0.99 4.50 -12.78
CA THR A 168 -1.38 3.14 -12.39
C THR A 168 -2.83 3.07 -11.94
N LEU A 169 -3.27 3.98 -11.06
CA LEU A 169 -4.64 4.01 -10.59
C LEU A 169 -5.62 4.37 -11.72
N GLN A 170 -5.25 5.23 -12.66
CA GLN A 170 -6.09 5.50 -13.83
C GLN A 170 -6.29 4.24 -14.69
N ARG A 171 -5.23 3.45 -14.92
CA ARG A 171 -5.36 2.17 -15.65
C ARG A 171 -6.28 1.19 -14.95
N SER A 172 -6.17 1.07 -13.64
CA SER A 172 -7.04 0.18 -12.86
C SER A 172 -8.50 0.65 -12.92
N TYR A 173 -8.73 1.97 -12.87
CA TYR A 173 -10.06 2.55 -13.03
C TYR A 173 -10.64 2.24 -14.41
N ASP A 174 -9.85 2.44 -15.48
CA ASP A 174 -10.29 2.17 -16.85
C ASP A 174 -10.65 0.70 -17.04
N ARG A 175 -9.84 -0.22 -16.50
CA ARG A 175 -10.11 -1.66 -16.50
C ARG A 175 -11.41 -2.00 -15.78
N MET A 176 -11.62 -1.45 -14.59
CA MET A 176 -12.83 -1.67 -13.81
C MET A 176 -14.07 -1.12 -14.55
N ALA A 177 -13.96 0.08 -15.11
CA ALA A 177 -15.04 0.70 -15.88
C ALA A 177 -15.41 -0.10 -17.14
N GLU A 178 -14.45 -0.76 -17.78
CA GLU A 178 -14.73 -1.64 -18.92
C GLU A 178 -15.47 -2.92 -18.51
N MET A 179 -15.08 -3.54 -17.39
CA MET A 179 -15.79 -4.71 -16.84
C MET A 179 -17.27 -4.42 -16.51
N TYR A 180 -17.59 -3.21 -16.05
CA TYR A 180 -18.98 -2.82 -15.78
C TYR A 180 -19.77 -2.47 -17.04
N LYS A 181 -19.12 -2.03 -18.12
CA LYS A 181 -19.80 -1.80 -19.41
C LYS A 181 -20.23 -3.09 -20.08
N ASP A 182 -19.46 -4.17 -19.89
CA ASP A 182 -19.76 -5.50 -20.44
C ASP A 182 -20.79 -6.29 -19.60
N ALA A 183 -21.22 -5.76 -18.46
CA ALA A 183 -22.18 -6.38 -17.54
C ALA A 183 -23.63 -5.90 -17.75
N ASP A 184 -23.85 -4.93 -18.65
CA ASP A 184 -25.17 -4.40 -19.10
C ASP A 184 -25.61 -5.03 -20.44
#